data_AF-A0A1Q3CNZ2-F1
#
_entry.id   AF-A0A1Q3CNZ2-F1
#
_cell.length_a   1.000
_cell.length_b   1.000
_cell.length_c   1.000
_cell.angle_alpha   90.00
_cell.angle_beta   90.00
_cell.angle_gamma   90.00
#
_symmetry.space_group_name_H-M   'P 1'
#
loop_
_entity.id
_entity.type
_entity.pdbx_description
1 polymer ?
#
loop_
_entity_poly.entity_id
_entity_poly.type
_entity_poly.pdbx_seq_one_letter_code
_entity_poly.pdbx_strand_id
1 'polypeptide(L)'
;MAKCPRLGPLFSINLPSYHELIKEYYVKMLFNFDGEIELKVKNKNFDLSFYLLASILEISYDGTRAWNQRGWAVSENFNREERVRLLFGENTQVVQKMYSRNLSLHYRFLHRAIATYILPKAGGFDEVTHMEAFTMFHILTGRKICVP
;
A
#
# COMPACT_ATOMS: atom_id res chain seq x y z
N MET A 1 13.86 7.31 -32.34
CA MET A 1 13.66 6.68 -31.02
C MET A 1 12.44 7.30 -30.36
N ALA A 2 11.58 6.45 -29.79
CA ALA A 2 10.12 6.63 -29.69
C ALA A 2 9.62 7.65 -28.64
N LYS A 3 8.71 8.54 -29.07
CA LYS A 3 7.76 9.23 -28.19
C LYS A 3 6.63 8.26 -27.83
N CYS A 4 6.42 8.00 -26.54
CA CYS A 4 5.30 7.19 -26.05
C CYS A 4 4.02 8.06 -26.01
N PRO A 5 3.00 7.85 -26.85
CA PRO A 5 1.94 8.84 -27.06
C PRO A 5 0.63 8.50 -26.34
N ARG A 6 0.64 8.12 -25.05
CA ARG A 6 -0.62 7.77 -24.32
C ARG A 6 -0.67 8.08 -22.80
N LEU A 7 0.09 9.05 -22.28
CA LEU A 7 -0.04 9.48 -20.87
C LEU A 7 -0.48 10.95 -20.68
N GLY A 8 -0.55 11.74 -21.75
CA GLY A 8 -0.95 13.16 -21.68
C GLY A 8 -2.30 13.44 -20.98
N PRO A 9 -3.36 12.62 -21.16
CA PRO A 9 -4.65 12.89 -20.53
C PRO A 9 -4.69 12.60 -19.02
N LEU A 10 -3.82 11.73 -18.50
CA LEU A 10 -3.84 11.33 -17.09
C LEU A 10 -3.30 12.43 -16.15
N PHE A 11 -2.40 13.27 -16.66
CA PHE A 11 -1.84 14.43 -15.95
C PHE A 11 -2.53 15.76 -16.28
N SER A 12 -3.63 15.72 -17.02
CA SER A 12 -4.44 16.92 -17.37
C SER A 12 -5.47 17.27 -16.29
N ILE A 13 -5.52 16.52 -15.19
CA ILE A 13 -6.32 16.87 -14.00
C ILE A 13 -5.55 17.96 -13.25
N ASN A 14 -6.19 19.10 -13.02
CA ASN A 14 -5.62 20.22 -12.27
C ASN A 14 -4.99 19.71 -10.96
N LEU A 15 -3.66 19.75 -10.85
CA LEU A 15 -2.90 19.20 -9.70
C LEU A 15 -3.42 19.63 -8.31
N PRO A 16 -3.95 20.87 -8.12
CA PRO A 16 -4.57 21.30 -6.85
C PRO A 16 -5.85 20.53 -6.49
N SER A 17 -6.62 20.09 -7.50
CA SER A 17 -7.92 19.42 -7.34
C SER A 17 -7.79 17.90 -7.15
N TYR A 18 -6.63 17.32 -7.40
CA TYR A 18 -6.41 15.87 -7.23
C TYR A 18 -6.63 15.44 -5.78
N HIS A 19 -6.16 16.22 -4.82
CA HIS A 19 -6.31 15.91 -3.40
C HIS A 19 -7.79 15.97 -2.97
N GLU A 20 -8.58 16.89 -3.52
CA GLU A 20 -10.02 17.02 -3.24
C GLU A 20 -10.79 15.87 -3.89
N LEU A 21 -10.42 15.50 -5.12
CA LEU A 21 -11.03 14.38 -5.84
C LEU A 21 -10.76 13.05 -5.12
N ILE A 22 -9.54 12.83 -4.65
CA ILE A 22 -9.17 11.66 -3.85
C ILE A 22 -9.92 11.65 -2.52
N LYS A 23 -10.02 12.80 -1.83
CA LYS A 23 -10.83 12.91 -0.60
C LYS A 23 -12.30 12.59 -0.86
N GLU A 24 -12.92 13.16 -1.90
CA GLU A 24 -14.31 12.88 -2.29
C GLU A 24 -14.52 11.40 -2.64
N TYR A 25 -13.54 10.77 -3.28
CA TYR A 25 -13.57 9.34 -3.60
C TYR A 25 -13.54 8.48 -2.32
N TYR A 26 -12.60 8.75 -1.39
CA TYR A 26 -12.51 8.02 -0.13
C TYR A 26 -13.70 8.28 0.81
N VAL A 27 -14.27 9.49 0.81
CA VAL A 27 -15.46 9.83 1.63
C VAL A 27 -16.71 9.09 1.14
N LYS A 28 -16.79 8.76 -0.15
CA LYS A 28 -17.93 8.05 -0.76
C LYS A 28 -17.78 6.53 -0.77
N MET A 29 -16.62 6.01 -0.35
CA MET A 29 -16.42 4.60 -0.04
C MET A 29 -16.82 4.34 1.40
N LEU A 30 -17.87 3.55 1.58
CA LEU A 30 -18.31 3.09 2.89
C LEU A 30 -17.83 1.65 3.09
N PHE A 31 -17.26 1.38 4.27
CA PHE A 31 -16.86 0.04 4.68
C PHE A 31 -17.90 -0.48 5.67
N ASN A 32 -18.61 -1.54 5.29
CA ASN A 32 -19.50 -2.23 6.21
C ASN A 32 -18.69 -3.14 7.14
N PHE A 33 -19.17 -3.36 8.36
CA PHE A 33 -18.49 -4.19 9.38
C PHE A 33 -18.26 -5.64 8.91
N ASP A 34 -19.05 -6.11 7.94
CA ASP A 34 -18.93 -7.43 7.33
C ASP A 34 -17.88 -7.51 6.20
N GLY A 35 -17.14 -6.43 5.95
CA GLY A 35 -16.08 -6.35 4.95
C GLY A 35 -16.56 -6.03 3.53
N GLU A 36 -17.84 -5.73 3.35
CA GLU A 36 -18.38 -5.27 2.06
C GLU A 36 -18.07 -3.77 1.85
N ILE A 37 -17.62 -3.43 0.65
CA ILE A 37 -17.34 -2.05 0.24
C ILE A 37 -18.53 -1.56 -0.59
N GLU A 38 -19.16 -0.48 -0.14
CA GLU A 38 -20.25 0.17 -0.87
C GLU A 38 -19.76 1.51 -1.41
N LEU A 39 -19.93 1.75 -2.71
CA LEU A 39 -19.60 3.01 -3.35
C LEU A 39 -20.88 3.77 -3.69
N LYS A 40 -21.01 5.00 -3.17
CA LYS A 40 -22.18 5.85 -3.46
C LYS A 40 -21.86 6.92 -4.50
N VAL A 41 -22.44 6.80 -5.70
CA VAL A 41 -22.28 7.79 -6.79
C VAL A 41 -23.64 8.33 -7.20
N LYS A 42 -23.81 9.66 -7.15
CA LYS A 42 -25.07 10.35 -7.52
C LYS A 42 -26.31 9.75 -6.83
N ASN A 43 -26.19 9.44 -5.55
CA ASN A 43 -27.24 8.81 -4.72
C ASN A 43 -27.67 7.39 -5.16
N LYS A 44 -26.84 6.71 -5.96
CA LYS A 44 -26.95 5.28 -6.23
C LYS A 44 -25.83 4.53 -5.52
N ASN A 45 -26.17 3.41 -4.93
CA ASN A 45 -25.23 2.54 -4.25
C ASN A 45 -24.77 1.42 -5.19
N PHE A 46 -23.50 1.08 -5.11
CA PHE A 46 -22.89 -0.01 -5.86
C PHE A 46 -22.11 -0.90 -4.91
N ASP A 47 -22.41 -2.20 -4.94
CA ASP A 47 -21.60 -3.19 -4.25
C ASP A 47 -20.29 -3.36 -4.99
N LEU A 48 -19.20 -3.05 -4.30
CA LEU A 48 -17.86 -3.11 -4.83
C LEU A 48 -17.16 -4.34 -4.24
N SER A 49 -17.12 -5.44 -5.00
CA SER A 49 -16.30 -6.58 -4.60
C SER A 49 -14.81 -6.20 -4.65
N PHE A 50 -14.00 -6.77 -3.78
CA PHE A 50 -12.54 -6.53 -3.79
C PHE A 50 -11.91 -6.88 -5.15
N TYR A 51 -12.41 -7.93 -5.81
CA TYR A 51 -11.98 -8.29 -7.16
C TYR A 51 -12.28 -7.19 -8.20
N LEU A 52 -13.49 -6.61 -8.16
CA LEU A 52 -13.88 -5.53 -9.06
C LEU A 52 -13.04 -4.27 -8.79
N LEU A 53 -12.83 -3.93 -7.53
CA LEU A 53 -11.97 -2.82 -7.13
C LEU A 53 -10.53 -3.00 -7.63
N ALA A 54 -9.97 -4.20 -7.42
CA ALA A 54 -8.62 -4.50 -7.87
C ALA A 54 -8.49 -4.43 -9.40
N SER A 55 -9.52 -4.91 -10.11
CA SER A 55 -9.59 -4.79 -11.57
C SER A 55 -9.63 -3.34 -12.05
N ILE A 56 -10.43 -2.48 -11.40
CA ILE A 56 -10.51 -1.03 -11.73
C ILE A 56 -9.17 -0.34 -11.50
N LEU A 57 -8.47 -0.70 -10.43
CA LEU A 57 -7.17 -0.12 -10.05
C LEU A 57 -5.99 -0.76 -10.80
N GLU A 58 -6.25 -1.77 -11.65
CA GLU A 58 -5.22 -2.55 -12.36
C GLU A 58 -4.15 -3.16 -11.43
N ILE A 59 -4.56 -3.52 -10.22
CA ILE A 59 -3.76 -4.20 -9.21
C ILE A 59 -4.16 -5.67 -9.13
N SER A 60 -3.18 -6.52 -8.86
CA SER A 60 -3.44 -7.95 -8.70
C SER A 60 -4.13 -8.19 -7.35
N TYR A 61 -5.22 -8.95 -7.36
CA TYR A 61 -5.90 -9.44 -6.18
C TYR A 61 -5.52 -10.90 -5.95
N ASP A 62 -4.81 -11.19 -4.87
CA ASP A 62 -4.37 -12.55 -4.54
C ASP A 62 -5.30 -13.24 -3.52
N GLY A 63 -6.36 -12.56 -3.08
CA GLY A 63 -7.39 -13.11 -2.18
C GLY A 63 -6.88 -13.37 -0.76
N THR A 64 -5.71 -12.85 -0.40
CA THR A 64 -5.01 -13.22 0.83
C THR A 64 -5.55 -12.44 2.03
N ARG A 65 -6.59 -12.92 2.71
CA ARG A 65 -7.21 -12.29 3.90
C ARG A 65 -6.30 -11.94 5.09
N ALA A 66 -5.01 -12.25 5.05
CA ALA A 66 -4.08 -12.12 6.17
C ALA A 66 -3.43 -10.73 6.22
N TRP A 67 -4.23 -9.68 6.36
CA TRP A 67 -3.70 -8.34 6.63
C TRP A 67 -3.80 -8.01 8.12
N ASN A 68 -2.70 -8.07 8.84
CA ASN A 68 -2.63 -7.59 10.21
C ASN A 68 -1.38 -6.75 10.46
N GLN A 69 -1.46 -5.79 11.38
CA GLN A 69 -0.31 -4.96 11.76
C GLN A 69 0.81 -5.78 12.42
N ARG A 70 0.46 -6.96 12.96
CA ARG A 70 1.31 -7.78 13.85
C ARG A 70 1.94 -9.00 13.18
N GLY A 71 1.64 -9.24 11.91
CA GLY A 71 2.04 -10.45 11.18
C GLY A 71 2.20 -10.17 9.70
N TRP A 72 2.81 -11.12 9.01
CA TRP A 72 3.11 -10.98 7.58
C TRP A 72 1.95 -11.51 6.76
N ALA A 73 1.64 -10.85 5.65
CA ALA A 73 0.81 -11.44 4.62
C ALA A 73 1.45 -12.76 4.17
N VAL A 74 0.67 -13.83 4.12
CA VAL A 74 1.10 -15.15 3.67
C VAL A 74 0.54 -15.37 2.28
N SER A 75 1.23 -14.89 1.25
CA SER A 75 0.89 -15.23 -0.14
C SER A 75 2.02 -16.03 -0.79
N GLU A 76 1.70 -16.86 -1.80
CA GLU A 76 2.68 -17.71 -2.49
C GLU A 76 3.84 -16.92 -3.11
N ASN A 77 3.58 -15.66 -3.47
CA ASN A 77 4.56 -14.72 -4.01
C ASN A 77 5.26 -13.89 -2.92
N PHE A 78 5.04 -14.21 -1.64
CA PHE A 78 5.52 -13.46 -0.48
C PHE A 78 6.67 -14.18 0.24
N ASN A 79 7.89 -14.11 -0.31
CA ASN A 79 9.07 -14.54 0.46
C ASN A 79 9.42 -13.49 1.53
N ARG A 80 9.11 -13.82 2.78
CA ARG A 80 9.31 -12.95 3.94
C ARG A 80 10.79 -12.62 4.17
N GLU A 81 11.67 -13.61 4.04
CA GLU A 81 13.10 -13.46 4.30
C GLU A 81 13.79 -12.54 3.28
N GLU A 82 13.47 -12.70 2.00
CA GLU A 82 14.02 -11.86 0.92
C GLU A 82 13.77 -10.37 1.18
N ARG A 83 12.56 -10.02 1.63
CA ARG A 83 12.20 -8.62 1.93
C ARG A 83 12.91 -8.08 3.15
N VAL A 84 13.00 -8.88 4.22
CA VAL A 84 13.73 -8.48 5.44
C VAL A 84 15.20 -8.25 5.10
N ARG A 85 15.81 -9.14 4.33
CA ARG A 85 17.19 -9.00 3.88
C ARG A 85 17.41 -7.76 3.02
N LEU A 86 16.48 -7.44 2.13
CA LEU A 86 16.54 -6.23 1.30
C LEU A 86 16.50 -4.94 2.14
N LEU A 87 15.67 -4.89 3.18
CA LEU A 87 15.46 -3.68 3.98
C LEU A 87 16.48 -3.52 5.12
N PHE A 88 16.89 -4.63 5.75
CA PHE A 88 17.68 -4.61 6.98
C PHE A 88 19.07 -5.25 6.82
N GLY A 89 19.36 -5.85 5.66
CA GLY A 89 20.65 -6.48 5.33
C GLY A 89 20.59 -8.01 5.31
N GLU A 90 21.47 -8.63 4.51
CA GLU A 90 21.45 -10.07 4.18
C GLU A 90 21.50 -11.02 5.38
N ASN A 91 22.13 -10.61 6.48
CA ASN A 91 22.30 -11.42 7.69
C ASN A 91 21.19 -11.22 8.73
N THR A 92 20.14 -10.47 8.39
CA THR A 92 19.07 -10.16 9.35
C THR A 92 18.06 -11.30 9.43
N GLN A 93 17.81 -11.77 10.64
CA GLN A 93 16.75 -12.75 10.91
C GLN A 93 15.38 -12.07 10.97
N VAL A 94 14.36 -12.77 10.48
CA VAL A 94 12.97 -12.31 10.58
C VAL A 94 12.49 -12.44 12.02
N VAL A 95 12.60 -11.35 12.77
CA VAL A 95 12.10 -11.24 14.15
C VAL A 95 10.71 -10.61 14.17
N GLN A 96 9.96 -10.87 15.25
CA GLN A 96 8.60 -10.35 15.41
C GLN A 96 8.53 -8.81 15.44
N LYS A 97 9.59 -8.13 15.89
CA LYS A 97 9.68 -6.67 15.91
C LYS A 97 10.90 -6.20 15.15
N MET A 98 10.69 -5.35 14.16
CA MET A 98 11.77 -4.69 13.42
C MET A 98 11.86 -3.23 13.81
N TYR A 99 13.08 -2.71 13.93
CA TYR A 99 13.31 -1.36 14.42
C TYR A 99 13.91 -0.48 13.34
N SER A 100 13.43 0.76 13.23
CA SER A 100 13.86 1.72 12.21
C SER A 100 15.34 2.09 12.36
N ARG A 101 15.93 1.95 13.56
CA ARG A 101 17.37 2.12 13.78
C ARG A 101 18.25 1.11 13.03
N ASN A 102 17.69 -0.04 12.64
CA ASN A 102 18.38 -1.08 11.88
C ASN A 102 18.28 -0.87 10.36
N LEU A 103 17.49 0.11 9.91
CA LEU A 103 17.43 0.49 8.50
C LEU A 103 18.61 1.39 8.14
N SER A 104 19.07 1.30 6.88
CA SER A 104 19.98 2.28 6.31
C SER A 104 19.37 3.69 6.35
N LEU A 105 20.20 4.74 6.28
CA LEU A 105 19.74 6.12 6.39
C LEU A 105 18.62 6.45 5.38
N HIS A 106 18.79 6.07 4.10
CA HIS A 106 17.80 6.31 3.05
C HIS A 106 16.48 5.56 3.32
N TYR A 107 16.55 4.35 3.85
CA TYR A 107 15.36 3.58 4.20
C TYR A 107 14.65 4.12 5.44
N ARG A 108 15.36 4.76 6.38
CA ARG A 108 14.73 5.48 7.50
C ARG A 108 13.91 6.68 7.02
N PHE A 109 14.39 7.42 6.02
CA PHE A 109 13.61 8.49 5.40
C PHE A 109 12.35 7.96 4.73
N LEU A 110 12.47 6.88 3.94
CA LEU A 110 11.33 6.23 3.30
C LEU A 110 10.31 5.71 4.32
N HIS A 111 10.79 5.03 5.37
CA HIS A 111 9.96 4.56 6.47
C HIS A 111 9.18 5.71 7.12
N ARG A 112 9.84 6.84 7.39
CA ARG A 112 9.19 8.00 7.98
C ARG A 112 8.11 8.58 7.08
N ALA A 113 8.37 8.70 5.78
CA ALA A 113 7.38 9.18 4.82
C ALA A 113 6.15 8.25 4.79
N ILE A 114 6.37 6.93 4.73
CA ILE A 114 5.27 5.95 4.73
C ILE A 114 4.47 6.03 6.03
N ALA A 115 5.12 5.96 7.19
CA ALA A 115 4.45 5.99 8.49
C ALA A 115 3.77 7.32 8.82
N THR A 116 4.08 8.40 8.08
CA THR A 116 3.46 9.72 8.29
C THR A 116 2.32 9.97 7.30
N TYR A 117 2.50 9.61 6.02
CA TYR A 117 1.60 10.05 4.95
C TYR A 117 0.79 8.93 4.31
N ILE A 118 1.27 7.69 4.34
CA ILE A 118 0.63 6.55 3.66
C ILE A 118 -0.09 5.66 4.68
N LEU A 119 0.62 5.28 5.75
CA LEU A 119 0.14 4.44 6.83
C LEU A 119 0.28 5.20 8.16
N PRO A 120 -0.47 6.29 8.35
CA PRO A 120 -0.39 7.09 9.56
C PRO A 120 -0.71 6.23 10.79
N LYS A 121 0.19 6.25 11.77
CA LYS A 121 0.00 5.58 13.06
C LYS A 121 0.15 6.55 14.23
N ALA A 122 -0.63 6.32 15.28
CA ALA A 122 -0.58 7.12 16.51
C ALA A 122 0.63 6.78 17.41
N GLY A 123 1.30 5.65 17.17
CA GLY A 123 2.44 5.17 17.96
C GLY A 123 3.80 5.69 17.50
N GLY A 124 4.86 5.27 18.19
CA GLY A 124 6.24 5.66 17.89
C GLY A 124 6.73 5.19 16.51
N PHE A 125 7.69 5.93 15.95
CA PHE A 125 8.33 5.63 14.66
C PHE A 125 9.58 4.74 14.79
N ASP A 126 9.80 4.18 15.98
CA ASP A 126 10.95 3.33 16.25
C ASP A 126 10.73 1.91 15.74
N GLU A 127 9.49 1.44 15.72
CA GLU A 127 9.10 0.15 15.18
C GLU A 127 8.69 0.29 13.71
N VAL A 128 9.18 -0.63 12.88
CA VAL A 128 8.76 -0.83 11.50
C VAL A 128 7.71 -1.93 11.50
N THR A 129 6.46 -1.57 11.25
CA THR A 129 5.38 -2.56 11.16
C THR A 129 5.58 -3.41 9.90
N HIS A 130 4.99 -4.60 9.89
CA HIS A 130 5.06 -5.49 8.72
C HIS A 130 4.44 -4.83 7.48
N MET A 131 3.43 -4.00 7.72
CA MET A 131 2.76 -3.18 6.74
C MET A 131 3.65 -2.09 6.14
N GLU A 132 4.40 -1.39 6.99
CA GLU A 132 5.39 -0.40 6.55
C GLU A 132 6.50 -1.07 5.74
N ALA A 133 7.06 -2.19 6.23
CA ALA A 133 8.10 -2.93 5.53
C ALA A 133 7.61 -3.45 4.16
N PHE A 134 6.38 -3.95 4.09
CA PHE A 134 5.78 -4.38 2.83
C PHE A 134 5.65 -3.23 1.83
N THR A 135 5.14 -2.08 2.28
CA THR A 135 4.99 -0.88 1.45
C THR A 135 6.34 -0.38 0.96
N MET A 136 7.35 -0.33 1.83
CA MET A 136 8.73 0.02 1.48
C MET A 136 9.26 -0.91 0.39
N PHE A 137 9.10 -2.23 0.53
CA PHE A 137 9.59 -3.19 -0.44
C PHE A 137 8.98 -2.98 -1.84
N HIS A 138 7.68 -2.73 -1.94
CA HIS A 138 7.04 -2.52 -3.25
C HIS A 138 7.48 -1.22 -3.91
N ILE A 139 7.65 -0.15 -3.12
CA ILE A 139 8.21 1.12 -3.62
C ILE A 139 9.64 0.91 -4.14
N LEU A 140 10.48 0.20 -3.39
CA LEU A 140 11.89 -0.01 -3.76
C LEU A 140 12.06 -0.94 -4.96
N THR A 141 11.23 -1.98 -5.07
CA THR A 141 11.33 -2.97 -6.16
C THR A 141 10.53 -2.59 -7.40
N GLY A 142 9.65 -1.59 -7.31
CA GLY A 142 8.71 -1.25 -8.37
C GLY A 142 7.70 -2.36 -8.69
N ARG A 143 7.63 -3.42 -7.87
CA ARG A 143 6.66 -4.50 -8.04
C ARG A 143 5.27 -3.96 -7.72
N LYS A 144 4.28 -4.36 -8.53
CA LYS A 144 2.87 -4.02 -8.25
C LYS A 144 2.51 -4.55 -6.87
N ILE A 145 1.84 -3.70 -6.08
CA ILE A 145 1.29 -4.12 -4.79
C ILE A 145 0.17 -5.11 -5.08
N CYS A 146 0.35 -6.35 -4.68
CA CYS A 146 -0.75 -7.30 -4.55
C CYS A 146 -1.42 -7.00 -3.21
N VAL A 147 -2.66 -6.54 -3.30
CA VAL A 147 -3.50 -6.25 -2.14
C VAL A 147 -4.41 -7.46 -1.94
N PRO A 148 -4.51 -7.99 -0.71
CA PRO A 148 -5.48 -9.00 -0.30
C PRO A 148 -6.85 -8.90 -0.94
#